data_AF-A0A135LVI0-F1
#
_entry.id   AF-A0A135LVI0-F1
#
_cell.length_a   1.000
_cell.length_b   1.000
_cell.length_c   1.000
_cell.angle_alpha   90.00
_cell.angle_beta   90.00
_cell.angle_gamma   90.00
#
_symmetry.space_group_name_H-M   'P 1'
#
loop_
_entity.id
_entity.type
_entity.pdbx_description
1 polymer ?
#
loop_
_entity_poly.entity_id
_entity_poly.type
_entity_poly.pdbx_seq_one_letter_code
_entity_poly.pdbx_strand_id
1 'polypeptide(L)'
;MITELGGITGLFVLDGITHNFINRRKLARYKCQATYFNPDTDAKYAVVHEIDLSNVGSFIARYPMPDDVVPVIEEEGMELQGCFIGACTTTEEDLILGALVMEQAMKRGLRPTAKGKRKVVPGSMPILHRLRELGLCDIYADAGFEIGNPGCSYCVGMSADQAAPGEVWISSQNRNFKNRMGKGSVGHLASAATVAASSFEMKLVDPSDLLAAIDLSRWDRLRMSTNLDAISFKTGLAYVEPCGCGDHPSAKSQREQPKEQRRPDKHGDKQTKILQGKAQRLGNFIDTDALAPAEFLIGMKNNVDAGKCCLMHTHPKFRDRAHQGFNIVVGAKSFAFIFQRNMPNLGRLGITMEDESFFQIANDGMSTCINLDSRIIEVGGKTFGFKLSQMESEIYQFGGIASAFGLFGKSLLEAMIPAKYSLGAEKEQVGQPDKRLECADNARTDGRWEVIAGSLYMFRAILVIGGNDHGKNGERRRAVN
;
A
#
# COMPACT_ATOMS: atom_id res chain seq x y z
N MET A 1 2.05 -7.61 8.25
CA MET A 1 1.00 -7.00 7.39
C MET A 1 0.29 -5.85 8.12
N ILE A 2 1.03 -4.97 8.81
CA ILE A 2 0.42 -3.88 9.59
C ILE A 2 -0.29 -2.84 8.69
N THR A 3 0.24 -2.67 7.49
CA THR A 3 -0.32 -1.79 6.46
C THR A 3 -1.76 -2.15 6.10
N GLU A 4 -2.11 -3.43 6.07
CA GLU A 4 -3.45 -3.90 5.73
C GLU A 4 -4.45 -3.65 6.87
N LEU A 5 -3.97 -3.53 8.12
CA LEU A 5 -4.77 -3.13 9.28
C LEU A 5 -4.86 -1.59 9.43
N GLY A 6 -4.30 -0.83 8.48
CA GLY A 6 -4.24 0.63 8.54
C GLY A 6 -3.24 1.18 9.56
N GLY A 7 -2.38 0.34 10.14
CA GLY A 7 -1.34 0.80 11.06
C GLY A 7 -0.21 1.54 10.34
N ILE A 8 0.44 2.48 11.05
CA ILE A 8 1.56 3.26 10.50
C ILE A 8 2.81 2.38 10.37
N THR A 9 3.09 1.57 11.39
CA THR A 9 4.24 0.66 11.45
C THR A 9 4.02 -0.43 12.49
N GLY A 10 4.72 -1.54 12.35
CA GLY A 10 4.81 -2.61 13.34
C GLY A 10 6.20 -2.67 13.94
N LEU A 11 6.28 -2.85 15.24
CA LEU A 11 7.53 -2.95 15.97
C LEU A 11 7.50 -4.22 16.81
N PHE A 12 8.59 -4.98 16.77
CA PHE A 12 8.85 -6.07 17.69
C PHE A 12 9.96 -5.64 18.63
N VAL A 13 9.82 -5.99 19.91
CA VAL A 13 10.91 -5.81 20.87
C VAL A 13 12.08 -6.68 20.43
N LEU A 14 13.26 -6.10 20.42
CA LEU A 14 14.49 -6.79 20.04
C LEU A 14 14.79 -7.92 21.01
N ASP A 15 15.09 -9.09 20.44
CA ASP A 15 15.38 -10.31 21.17
C ASP A 15 16.72 -10.94 20.73
N GLY A 16 17.04 -12.10 21.29
CA GLY A 16 18.26 -12.83 20.94
C GLY A 16 18.30 -13.27 19.46
N ILE A 17 17.15 -13.53 18.84
CA ILE A 17 17.07 -13.90 17.41
C ILE A 17 17.52 -12.72 16.55
N THR A 18 16.96 -11.54 16.81
CA THR A 18 17.29 -10.32 16.07
C THR A 18 18.73 -9.89 16.31
N HIS A 19 19.22 -9.98 17.56
CA HIS A 19 20.63 -9.73 17.88
C HIS A 19 21.59 -10.65 17.11
N ASN A 20 21.28 -11.94 17.05
CA ASN A 20 22.07 -12.91 16.29
C ASN A 20 22.06 -12.61 14.78
N PHE A 21 20.92 -12.20 14.23
CA PHE A 21 20.82 -11.77 12.84
C PHE A 21 21.74 -10.58 12.54
N ILE A 22 21.74 -9.54 13.40
CA ILE A 22 22.62 -8.37 13.26
C ILE A 22 24.11 -8.74 13.38
N ASN A 23 24.47 -9.62 14.32
CA ASN A 23 25.86 -10.05 14.51
C ASN A 23 26.43 -10.84 13.33
N ARG A 24 25.56 -11.46 12.50
CA ARG A 24 25.93 -12.20 11.29
C ARG A 24 26.16 -11.30 10.07
N ARG A 25 25.88 -9.99 10.16
CA ARG A 25 26.16 -9.03 9.08
C ARG A 25 27.65 -8.96 8.76
N LYS A 26 28.04 -8.65 7.52
CA LYS A 26 29.46 -8.73 7.12
C LYS A 26 30.28 -7.58 7.69
N LEU A 27 29.79 -6.35 7.55
CA LEU A 27 30.57 -5.17 7.94
C LEU A 27 30.48 -4.92 9.45
N ALA A 28 31.64 -4.73 10.08
CA ALA A 28 31.75 -4.47 11.52
C ALA A 28 30.88 -3.29 11.97
N ARG A 29 30.75 -2.23 11.15
CA ARG A 29 29.91 -1.07 11.49
C ARG A 29 28.44 -1.42 11.76
N TYR A 30 27.87 -2.42 11.06
CA TYR A 30 26.49 -2.81 11.29
C TYR A 30 26.30 -3.51 12.64
N LYS A 31 27.37 -4.10 13.16
CA LYS A 31 27.41 -4.73 14.49
C LYS A 31 27.63 -3.67 15.57
N CYS A 32 28.61 -2.79 15.35
CA CYS A 32 29.07 -1.82 16.36
C CYS A 32 28.16 -0.59 16.51
N GLN A 33 27.33 -0.25 15.52
CA GLN A 33 26.44 0.92 15.57
C GLN A 33 24.99 0.57 15.92
N ALA A 34 24.69 -0.70 16.23
CA ALA A 34 23.35 -1.09 16.61
C ALA A 34 23.06 -0.64 18.06
N THR A 35 22.14 0.32 18.22
CA THR A 35 21.57 0.69 19.52
C THR A 35 20.24 -0.04 19.70
N TYR A 36 20.10 -0.72 20.84
CA TYR A 36 18.91 -1.51 21.14
C TYR A 36 18.00 -0.75 22.11
N PHE A 37 16.71 -0.72 21.81
CA PHE A 37 15.68 -0.04 22.61
C PHE A 37 14.68 -1.06 23.14
N ASN A 38 14.20 -0.83 24.35
CA ASN A 38 13.08 -1.53 24.97
C ASN A 38 12.00 -0.50 25.34
N PRO A 39 10.72 -0.90 25.38
CA PRO A 39 9.71 -0.06 25.98
C PRO A 39 10.02 0.13 27.47
N ASP A 40 9.72 1.32 27.98
CA ASP A 40 9.79 1.58 29.42
C ASP A 40 8.83 0.62 30.16
N THR A 41 9.20 0.23 31.38
CA THR A 41 8.43 -0.72 32.19
C THR A 41 7.02 -0.21 32.55
N ASP A 42 6.83 1.11 32.53
CA ASP A 42 5.57 1.81 32.79
C ASP A 42 4.93 2.39 31.52
N ALA A 43 5.37 1.93 30.33
CA ALA A 43 4.80 2.33 29.05
C ALA A 43 3.29 2.05 29.01
N LYS A 44 2.50 3.08 28.67
CA LYS A 44 1.04 3.00 28.58
C LYS A 44 0.61 2.80 27.13
N TYR A 45 -0.04 1.67 26.87
CA TYR A 45 -0.63 1.36 25.57
C TYR A 45 -2.09 1.82 25.53
N ALA A 46 -2.52 2.40 24.41
CA ALA A 46 -3.91 2.83 24.24
C ALA A 46 -4.89 1.64 24.29
N VAL A 47 -4.48 0.51 23.71
CA VAL A 47 -5.20 -0.78 23.74
C VAL A 47 -4.16 -1.90 23.78
N VAL A 48 -4.47 -2.98 24.51
CA VAL A 48 -3.67 -4.20 24.55
C VAL A 48 -4.55 -5.36 24.06
N HIS A 49 -4.02 -6.14 23.13
CA HIS A 49 -4.65 -7.37 22.63
C HIS A 49 -3.73 -8.55 22.94
N GLU A 50 -4.25 -9.53 23.69
CA GLU A 50 -3.54 -10.77 23.99
C GLU A 50 -3.98 -11.85 22.99
N ILE A 51 -3.02 -12.50 22.35
CA ILE A 51 -3.25 -13.55 21.35
C ILE A 51 -2.53 -14.81 21.80
N ASP A 52 -3.29 -15.85 22.14
CA ASP A 52 -2.75 -17.17 22.45
C ASP A 52 -2.45 -17.93 21.15
N LEU A 53 -1.16 -18.05 20.84
CA LEU A 53 -0.68 -18.72 19.62
C LEU A 53 -1.01 -20.22 19.59
N SER A 54 -1.30 -20.85 20.74
CA SER A 54 -1.66 -22.28 20.78
C SER A 54 -3.03 -22.57 20.17
N ASN A 55 -3.88 -21.56 20.06
CA ASN A 55 -5.23 -21.67 19.47
C ASN A 55 -5.29 -21.19 18.00
N VAL A 56 -4.16 -20.75 17.43
CA VAL A 56 -4.12 -20.24 16.05
C VAL A 56 -4.06 -21.41 15.07
N GLY A 57 -5.13 -21.57 14.29
CA GLY A 57 -5.20 -22.51 13.17
C GLY A 57 -4.75 -21.91 11.82
N SER A 58 -5.04 -22.63 10.74
CA SER A 58 -4.84 -22.12 9.37
C SER A 58 -6.05 -21.32 8.91
N PHE A 59 -5.80 -20.14 8.34
CA PHE A 59 -6.84 -19.23 7.86
C PHE A 59 -6.63 -18.84 6.39
N ILE A 60 -7.72 -18.45 5.75
CA ILE A 60 -7.77 -17.87 4.40
C ILE A 60 -8.42 -16.48 4.48
N ALA A 61 -7.81 -15.48 3.84
CA ALA A 61 -8.45 -14.19 3.61
C ALA A 61 -9.13 -14.22 2.23
N ARG A 62 -10.45 -14.05 2.22
CA ARG A 62 -11.26 -14.17 1.00
C ARG A 62 -11.16 -12.93 0.15
N TYR A 63 -11.06 -13.13 -1.16
CA TYR A 63 -11.13 -12.05 -2.11
C TYR A 63 -12.45 -11.26 -1.94
N PRO A 64 -12.44 -9.91 -2.05
CA PRO A 64 -11.31 -9.03 -2.39
C PRO A 64 -10.71 -8.29 -1.18
N MET A 65 -10.91 -8.79 0.04
CA MET A 65 -10.64 -8.05 1.27
C MET A 65 -9.63 -8.81 2.15
N PRO A 66 -8.49 -8.21 2.52
CA PRO A 66 -7.46 -8.91 3.30
C PRO A 66 -7.87 -9.15 4.76
N ASP A 67 -8.93 -8.48 5.22
CA ASP A 67 -9.52 -8.58 6.55
C ASP A 67 -10.77 -9.50 6.61
N ASP A 68 -11.26 -10.01 5.48
CA ASP A 68 -12.29 -11.06 5.45
C ASP A 68 -11.66 -12.44 5.65
N VAL A 69 -11.31 -12.74 6.91
CA VAL A 69 -10.55 -13.92 7.30
C VAL A 69 -11.46 -14.98 7.90
N VAL A 70 -11.40 -16.20 7.35
CA VAL A 70 -12.11 -17.38 7.87
C VAL A 70 -11.13 -18.56 8.00
N PRO A 71 -11.39 -19.53 8.90
CA PRO A 71 -10.64 -20.78 8.94
C PRO A 71 -10.62 -21.47 7.57
N VAL A 72 -9.51 -22.10 7.20
CA VAL A 72 -9.38 -22.79 5.89
C VAL A 72 -10.46 -23.85 5.70
N ILE A 73 -10.83 -24.56 6.77
CA ILE A 73 -11.84 -25.63 6.75
C ILE A 73 -13.23 -25.16 6.30
N GLU A 74 -13.56 -23.87 6.46
CA GLU A 74 -14.87 -23.33 6.03
C GLU A 74 -14.99 -23.19 4.50
N GLU A 75 -13.86 -23.11 3.80
CA GLU A 75 -13.78 -22.91 2.35
C GLU A 75 -13.08 -24.11 1.65
N GLU A 76 -12.88 -25.22 2.39
CA GLU A 76 -12.14 -26.38 1.93
C GLU A 76 -12.75 -27.00 0.65
N GLY A 77 -11.88 -27.44 -0.26
CA GLY A 77 -12.28 -27.96 -1.56
C GLY A 77 -12.54 -26.90 -2.64
N MET A 78 -12.41 -25.60 -2.32
CA MET A 78 -12.49 -24.52 -3.32
C MET A 78 -11.55 -24.80 -4.50
N GLU A 79 -12.08 -24.83 -5.72
CA GLU A 79 -11.32 -25.10 -6.94
C GLU A 79 -10.41 -23.92 -7.29
N LEU A 80 -9.15 -24.22 -7.63
CA LEU A 80 -8.12 -23.25 -7.93
C LEU A 80 -7.62 -23.41 -9.36
N GLN A 81 -7.28 -22.28 -10.00
CA GLN A 81 -6.58 -22.25 -11.28
C GLN A 81 -5.11 -21.88 -11.11
N GLY A 82 -4.73 -21.30 -9.97
CA GLY A 82 -3.32 -21.07 -9.66
C GLY A 82 -2.96 -21.02 -8.17
N CYS A 83 -1.71 -21.38 -7.88
CA CYS A 83 -1.10 -21.28 -6.57
C CYS A 83 0.18 -20.46 -6.67
N PHE A 84 0.31 -19.43 -5.83
CA PHE A 84 1.49 -18.56 -5.82
C PHE A 84 2.12 -18.50 -4.42
N ILE A 85 3.41 -18.86 -4.32
CA ILE A 85 4.20 -18.69 -3.10
C ILE A 85 5.27 -17.64 -3.35
N GLY A 86 5.21 -16.51 -2.65
CA GLY A 86 6.16 -15.42 -2.87
C GLY A 86 5.68 -14.08 -2.31
N ALA A 87 6.14 -12.98 -2.89
CA ALA A 87 6.07 -11.62 -2.34
C ALA A 87 7.05 -11.36 -1.18
N CYS A 88 7.23 -10.08 -0.86
CA CYS A 88 8.11 -9.64 0.23
C CYS A 88 7.65 -10.09 1.61
N THR A 89 6.40 -10.55 1.76
CA THR A 89 5.86 -11.10 3.00
C THR A 89 6.18 -12.57 3.22
N THR A 90 6.58 -13.29 2.17
CA THR A 90 7.00 -14.69 2.29
C THR A 90 8.48 -14.74 2.58
N THR A 91 8.83 -15.15 3.79
CA THR A 91 10.22 -15.21 4.23
C THR A 91 10.93 -16.46 3.72
N GLU A 92 12.22 -16.58 4.01
CA GLU A 92 12.97 -17.80 3.72
C GLU A 92 12.37 -19.00 4.49
N GLU A 93 12.01 -18.79 5.76
CA GLU A 93 11.38 -19.79 6.61
C GLU A 93 10.05 -20.27 6.03
N ASP A 94 9.21 -19.37 5.50
CA ASP A 94 7.97 -19.75 4.82
C ASP A 94 8.23 -20.63 3.59
N LEU A 95 9.28 -20.31 2.82
CA LEU A 95 9.68 -21.10 1.64
C LEU A 95 10.19 -22.49 2.05
N ILE A 96 10.96 -22.58 3.13
CA ILE A 96 11.40 -23.87 3.70
C ILE A 96 10.17 -24.67 4.16
N LEU A 97 9.23 -24.02 4.85
CA LEU A 97 8.04 -24.69 5.39
C LEU A 97 7.16 -25.23 4.26
N GLY A 98 6.93 -24.42 3.22
CA GLY A 98 6.22 -24.85 2.01
C GLY A 98 6.88 -26.08 1.36
N ALA A 99 8.21 -26.10 1.25
CA ALA A 99 8.93 -27.27 0.75
C ALA A 99 8.70 -28.52 1.61
N LEU A 100 8.80 -28.40 2.94
CA LEU A 100 8.58 -29.53 3.85
C LEU A 100 7.14 -30.05 3.78
N VAL A 101 6.14 -29.17 3.65
CA VAL A 101 4.74 -29.56 3.45
C VAL A 101 4.57 -30.37 2.17
N MET A 102 5.13 -29.91 1.05
CA MET A 102 5.05 -30.65 -0.22
C MET A 102 5.78 -31.99 -0.16
N GLU A 103 6.92 -32.06 0.54
CA GLU A 103 7.63 -33.32 0.75
C GLU A 103 6.78 -34.33 1.52
N GLN A 104 6.07 -33.89 2.58
CA GLN A 104 5.14 -34.75 3.32
C GLN A 104 3.96 -35.19 2.45
N ALA A 105 3.40 -34.30 1.63
CA ALA A 105 2.34 -34.65 0.68
C ALA A 105 2.82 -35.76 -0.29
N MET A 106 4.01 -35.60 -0.89
CA MET A 106 4.56 -36.60 -1.80
C MET A 106 4.86 -37.94 -1.14
N LYS A 107 5.35 -37.94 0.11
CA LYS A 107 5.56 -39.16 0.92
C LYS A 107 4.25 -39.90 1.20
N ARG A 108 3.14 -39.18 1.33
CA ARG A 108 1.79 -39.76 1.43
C ARG A 108 1.21 -40.23 0.09
N GLY A 109 1.98 -40.14 -0.99
CA GLY A 109 1.58 -40.61 -2.31
C GLY A 109 0.88 -39.56 -3.17
N LEU A 110 0.70 -38.33 -2.70
CA LEU A 110 0.12 -37.26 -3.52
C LEU A 110 1.08 -36.92 -4.67
N ARG A 111 0.51 -36.57 -5.81
CA ARG A 111 1.24 -36.15 -7.02
C ARG A 111 0.55 -34.90 -7.59
N PRO A 112 1.32 -33.89 -8.04
CA PRO A 112 0.71 -32.68 -8.57
C PRO A 112 -0.06 -33.00 -9.85
N THR A 113 -1.28 -32.48 -9.95
CA THR A 113 -2.09 -32.59 -11.17
C THR A 113 -1.46 -31.79 -12.31
N ALA A 114 -1.63 -32.28 -13.54
CA ALA A 114 -1.16 -31.59 -14.75
C ALA A 114 -1.91 -30.26 -15.04
N LYS A 115 -3.00 -30.00 -14.32
CA LYS A 115 -3.77 -28.75 -14.41
C LYS A 115 -3.25 -27.70 -13.43
N GLY A 116 -3.64 -26.45 -13.70
CA GLY A 116 -3.36 -25.31 -12.83
C GLY A 116 -1.94 -24.78 -12.94
N LYS A 117 -1.77 -23.50 -12.58
CA LYS A 117 -0.48 -22.82 -12.56
C LYS A 117 0.10 -22.84 -11.15
N ARG A 118 1.40 -23.09 -11.03
CA ARG A 118 2.11 -23.07 -9.75
C ARG A 118 3.38 -22.25 -9.92
N LYS A 119 3.54 -21.22 -9.09
CA LYS A 119 4.70 -20.33 -9.16
C LYS A 119 5.24 -20.09 -7.77
N VAL A 120 6.56 -20.24 -7.62
CA VAL A 120 7.28 -19.83 -6.42
C VAL A 120 8.29 -18.76 -6.77
N VAL A 121 8.31 -17.66 -6.03
CA VAL A 121 9.25 -16.54 -6.24
C VAL A 121 9.90 -16.17 -4.91
N PRO A 122 11.16 -16.57 -4.68
CA PRO A 122 11.89 -16.17 -3.49
C PRO A 122 12.13 -14.67 -3.42
N GLY A 123 12.13 -14.10 -2.20
CA GLY A 123 12.24 -12.64 -2.02
C GLY A 123 13.59 -12.03 -2.40
N SER A 124 14.66 -12.82 -2.56
CA SER A 124 15.98 -12.33 -2.96
C SER A 124 16.87 -13.43 -3.57
N MET A 125 17.92 -13.02 -4.27
CA MET A 125 18.91 -13.95 -4.85
C MET A 125 19.63 -14.81 -3.80
N PRO A 126 20.07 -14.26 -2.64
CA PRO A 126 20.64 -15.09 -1.56
C PRO A 126 19.70 -16.19 -1.07
N ILE A 127 18.41 -15.88 -0.90
CA ILE A 127 17.40 -16.87 -0.48
C ILE A 127 17.26 -17.96 -1.55
N LEU A 128 17.06 -17.57 -2.81
CA LEU A 128 16.94 -18.53 -3.91
C LEU A 128 18.16 -19.46 -4.00
N HIS A 129 19.37 -18.91 -3.87
CA HIS A 129 20.58 -19.72 -3.91
C HIS A 129 20.63 -20.72 -2.76
N ARG A 130 20.32 -20.29 -1.54
CA ARG A 130 20.27 -21.17 -0.38
C ARG A 130 19.24 -22.29 -0.53
N LEU A 131 18.05 -22.00 -1.06
CA LEU A 131 17.05 -23.03 -1.34
C LEU A 131 17.57 -24.08 -2.33
N ARG A 132 18.40 -23.68 -3.31
CA ARG A 132 19.09 -24.63 -4.21
C ARG A 132 20.15 -25.45 -3.48
N GLU A 133 20.99 -24.83 -2.66
CA GLU A 133 22.01 -25.55 -1.88
C GLU A 133 21.40 -26.58 -0.92
N LEU A 134 20.24 -26.26 -0.35
CA LEU A 134 19.49 -27.16 0.54
C LEU A 134 18.68 -28.22 -0.23
N GLY A 135 18.68 -28.21 -1.57
CA GLY A 135 17.88 -29.11 -2.42
C GLY A 135 16.36 -28.85 -2.35
N LEU A 136 15.93 -27.72 -1.77
CA LEU A 136 14.52 -27.40 -1.59
C LEU A 136 13.88 -26.90 -2.89
N CYS A 137 14.66 -26.30 -3.80
CA CYS A 137 14.17 -25.97 -5.14
C CYS A 137 13.70 -27.20 -5.91
N ASP A 138 14.37 -28.34 -5.75
CA ASP A 138 13.97 -29.58 -6.44
C ASP A 138 12.62 -30.07 -5.93
N ILE A 139 12.33 -29.92 -4.63
CA ILE A 139 11.02 -30.24 -4.05
C ILE A 139 9.90 -29.36 -4.65
N TYR A 140 10.16 -28.06 -4.84
CA TYR A 140 9.21 -27.18 -5.53
C TYR A 140 8.97 -27.63 -6.98
N ALA A 141 10.04 -27.96 -7.71
CA ALA A 141 9.95 -28.42 -9.09
C ALA A 141 9.20 -29.76 -9.20
N ASP A 142 9.45 -30.71 -8.30
CA ASP A 142 8.78 -32.01 -8.21
C ASP A 142 7.28 -31.86 -7.87
N ALA A 143 6.93 -30.83 -7.10
CA ALA A 143 5.54 -30.44 -6.84
C ALA A 143 4.92 -29.60 -7.99
N GLY A 144 5.63 -29.41 -9.10
CA GLY A 144 5.15 -28.75 -10.30
C GLY A 144 5.20 -27.22 -10.26
N PHE A 145 5.92 -26.62 -9.30
CA PHE A 145 6.11 -25.17 -9.26
C PHE A 145 7.18 -24.71 -10.25
N GLU A 146 6.84 -23.68 -11.02
CA GLU A 146 7.84 -22.89 -11.73
C GLU A 146 8.56 -21.97 -10.72
N ILE A 147 9.89 -22.01 -10.70
CA ILE A 147 10.71 -21.17 -9.83
C ILE A 147 11.07 -19.88 -10.57
N GLY A 148 10.47 -18.77 -10.17
CA GLY A 148 10.72 -17.47 -10.78
C GLY A 148 11.97 -16.76 -10.22
N ASN A 149 12.40 -15.73 -10.96
CA ASN A 149 13.44 -14.83 -10.50
C ASN A 149 12.92 -13.93 -9.37
N PRO A 150 13.75 -13.58 -8.36
CA PRO A 150 13.33 -12.71 -7.28
C PRO A 150 12.73 -11.39 -7.76
N GLY A 151 11.50 -11.13 -7.35
CA GLY A 151 10.72 -9.96 -7.78
C GLY A 151 9.27 -10.02 -7.25
N CYS A 152 8.47 -9.00 -7.56
CA CYS A 152 7.09 -8.93 -7.06
C CYS A 152 6.15 -9.97 -7.69
N SER A 153 6.35 -10.33 -8.97
CA SER A 153 5.54 -11.33 -9.67
C SER A 153 4.03 -11.09 -9.51
N TYR A 154 3.23 -12.15 -9.30
CA TYR A 154 1.79 -12.11 -9.09
C TYR A 154 1.33 -11.22 -7.93
N CYS A 155 2.18 -10.89 -6.94
CA CYS A 155 1.81 -10.02 -5.81
C CYS A 155 1.22 -8.65 -6.22
N VAL A 156 1.71 -8.12 -7.34
CA VAL A 156 1.34 -6.80 -7.85
C VAL A 156 0.83 -6.85 -9.29
N GLY A 157 1.01 -7.98 -9.99
CA GLY A 157 0.54 -8.14 -11.38
C GLY A 157 1.07 -7.09 -12.36
N MET A 158 2.21 -6.44 -12.07
CA MET A 158 2.72 -5.32 -12.87
C MET A 158 3.59 -5.76 -14.06
N SER A 159 4.20 -6.93 -13.97
CA SER A 159 5.30 -7.34 -14.85
C SER A 159 4.91 -8.57 -15.70
N ALA A 160 5.85 -9.49 -15.95
CA ALA A 160 5.61 -10.67 -16.78
C ALA A 160 4.55 -11.64 -16.22
N ASP A 161 4.34 -11.64 -14.91
CA ASP A 161 3.38 -12.53 -14.26
C ASP A 161 2.07 -11.78 -13.97
N GLN A 162 0.98 -12.22 -14.61
CA GLN A 162 -0.38 -11.72 -14.41
C GLN A 162 -1.38 -12.87 -14.46
N ALA A 163 -2.30 -12.89 -13.51
CA ALA A 163 -3.42 -13.82 -13.51
C ALA A 163 -4.45 -13.41 -14.58
N ALA A 164 -4.98 -14.40 -15.29
CA ALA A 164 -5.96 -14.14 -16.34
C ALA A 164 -7.36 -13.88 -15.75
N PRO A 165 -8.24 -13.19 -16.51
CA PRO A 165 -9.61 -12.96 -16.08
C PRO A 165 -10.33 -14.28 -15.74
N GLY A 166 -11.00 -14.31 -14.58
CA GLY A 166 -11.74 -15.48 -14.11
C GLY A 166 -10.90 -16.57 -13.45
N GLU A 167 -9.56 -16.47 -13.45
CA GLU A 167 -8.74 -17.41 -12.69
C GLU A 167 -8.86 -17.13 -11.18
N VAL A 168 -9.13 -18.19 -10.42
CA VAL A 168 -9.11 -18.21 -8.95
C VAL A 168 -7.75 -18.69 -8.49
N TRP A 169 -7.09 -17.90 -7.67
CA TRP A 169 -5.78 -18.21 -7.11
C TRP A 169 -5.79 -18.18 -5.59
N ILE A 170 -4.87 -18.95 -5.01
CA ILE A 170 -4.47 -18.78 -3.62
C ILE A 170 -2.99 -18.39 -3.54
N SER A 171 -2.67 -17.44 -2.66
CA SER A 171 -1.34 -16.83 -2.60
C SER A 171 -0.86 -16.56 -1.18
N SER A 172 0.45 -16.64 -0.96
CA SER A 172 1.10 -16.22 0.30
C SER A 172 1.46 -14.73 0.37
N GLN A 173 0.90 -13.92 -0.54
CA GLN A 173 1.01 -12.46 -0.51
C GLN A 173 0.11 -11.81 0.55
N ASN A 174 0.20 -10.49 0.69
CA ASN A 174 -0.52 -9.72 1.70
C ASN A 174 -1.75 -8.94 1.20
N ARG A 175 -2.00 -8.87 -0.11
CA ARG A 175 -3.11 -8.07 -0.67
C ARG A 175 -3.88 -8.83 -1.74
N ASN A 176 -5.20 -8.77 -1.65
CA ASN A 176 -6.15 -9.42 -2.56
C ASN A 176 -7.20 -8.45 -3.15
N PHE A 177 -6.90 -7.16 -3.22
CA PHE A 177 -7.82 -6.19 -3.81
C PHE A 177 -8.18 -6.52 -5.26
N LYS A 178 -9.30 -5.97 -5.74
CA LYS A 178 -9.79 -6.22 -7.10
C LYS A 178 -8.73 -5.83 -8.13
N ASN A 179 -8.51 -6.70 -9.13
CA ASN A 179 -7.53 -6.52 -10.20
C ASN A 179 -6.05 -6.48 -9.79
N ARG A 180 -5.73 -6.73 -8.51
CA ARG A 180 -4.38 -6.60 -7.96
C ARG A 180 -3.36 -7.53 -8.61
N MET A 181 -3.74 -8.78 -8.86
CA MET A 181 -2.88 -9.82 -9.41
C MET A 181 -3.01 -9.94 -10.94
N GLY A 182 -3.93 -9.17 -11.52
CA GLY A 182 -4.31 -9.22 -12.92
C GLY A 182 -5.79 -8.84 -13.07
N LYS A 183 -6.14 -8.11 -14.13
CA LYS A 183 -7.51 -7.63 -14.36
C LYS A 183 -8.53 -8.78 -14.41
N GLY A 184 -9.56 -8.69 -13.57
CA GLY A 184 -10.64 -9.70 -13.50
C GLY A 184 -10.25 -11.02 -12.85
N SER A 185 -9.05 -11.13 -12.27
CA SER A 185 -8.65 -12.30 -11.47
C SER A 185 -9.22 -12.25 -10.05
N VAL A 186 -9.32 -13.43 -9.44
CA VAL A 186 -9.67 -13.64 -8.03
C VAL A 186 -8.45 -14.19 -7.32
N GLY A 187 -8.00 -13.52 -6.27
CA GLY A 187 -6.84 -13.96 -5.48
C GLY A 187 -7.19 -14.04 -4.02
N HIS A 188 -7.13 -15.21 -3.42
CA HIS A 188 -7.27 -15.43 -1.98
C HIS A 188 -5.88 -15.42 -1.31
N LEU A 189 -5.82 -15.06 -0.03
CA LEU A 189 -4.57 -15.06 0.73
C LEU A 189 -4.55 -16.18 1.75
N ALA A 190 -3.43 -16.87 1.89
CA ALA A 190 -3.22 -17.87 2.94
C ALA A 190 -1.73 -18.01 3.26
N SER A 191 -1.38 -18.87 4.23
CA SER A 191 0.02 -19.18 4.50
C SER A 191 0.69 -19.91 3.33
N ALA A 192 2.02 -19.83 3.22
CA ALA A 192 2.77 -20.63 2.24
C ALA A 192 2.53 -22.14 2.42
N ALA A 193 2.32 -22.61 3.66
CA ALA A 193 1.96 -23.99 3.95
C ALA A 193 0.59 -24.39 3.36
N THR A 194 -0.43 -23.55 3.53
CA THR A 194 -1.76 -23.76 2.95
C THR A 194 -1.71 -23.78 1.42
N VAL A 195 -0.98 -22.83 0.80
CA VAL A 195 -0.80 -22.79 -0.66
C VAL A 195 -0.07 -24.05 -1.16
N ALA A 196 0.98 -24.48 -0.45
CA ALA A 196 1.75 -25.67 -0.78
C ALA A 196 0.88 -26.94 -0.73
N ALA A 197 0.12 -27.14 0.35
CA ALA A 197 -0.81 -28.26 0.48
C ALA A 197 -1.88 -28.26 -0.64
N SER A 198 -2.47 -27.09 -0.92
CA SER A 198 -3.52 -26.91 -1.91
C SER A 198 -3.06 -27.12 -3.36
N SER A 199 -1.74 -27.02 -3.61
CA SER A 199 -1.18 -27.07 -4.96
C SER A 199 -1.27 -28.43 -5.65
N PHE A 200 -1.36 -29.53 -4.91
CA PHE A 200 -1.30 -30.88 -5.50
C PHE A 200 -2.52 -31.17 -6.37
N GLU A 201 -3.72 -30.91 -5.84
CA GLU A 201 -4.99 -31.17 -6.53
C GLU A 201 -5.60 -29.92 -7.14
N MET A 202 -4.99 -28.74 -6.92
CA MET A 202 -5.55 -27.43 -7.25
C MET A 202 -6.89 -27.18 -6.55
N LYS A 203 -6.95 -27.54 -5.26
CA LYS A 203 -8.10 -27.29 -4.39
C LYS A 203 -7.61 -26.76 -3.05
N LEU A 204 -8.39 -25.89 -2.41
CA LEU A 204 -8.08 -25.44 -1.06
C LEU A 204 -8.06 -26.63 -0.09
N VAL A 205 -6.96 -26.80 0.63
CA VAL A 205 -6.74 -27.88 1.60
C VAL A 205 -6.16 -27.30 2.89
N ASP A 206 -6.67 -27.76 4.03
CA ASP A 206 -6.07 -27.43 5.31
C ASP A 206 -4.70 -28.14 5.50
N PRO A 207 -3.61 -27.42 5.82
CA PRO A 207 -2.28 -28.01 5.88
C PRO A 207 -1.97 -28.73 7.20
N SER A 208 -2.87 -28.75 8.19
CA SER A 208 -2.56 -29.16 9.57
C SER A 208 -1.99 -30.58 9.66
N ASP A 209 -2.58 -31.52 8.93
CA ASP A 209 -2.11 -32.91 8.90
C ASP A 209 -0.70 -33.05 8.34
N LEU A 210 -0.36 -32.25 7.32
CA LEU A 210 0.97 -32.27 6.70
C LEU A 210 2.00 -31.56 7.61
N LEU A 211 1.61 -30.46 8.24
CA LEU A 211 2.43 -29.74 9.22
C LEU A 211 2.78 -30.63 10.42
N ALA A 212 1.80 -31.36 10.97
CA ALA A 212 2.00 -32.27 12.09
C ALA A 212 2.99 -33.41 11.79
N ALA A 213 3.19 -33.76 10.51
CA ALA A 213 4.14 -34.78 10.08
C ALA A 213 5.57 -34.27 9.84
N ILE A 214 5.82 -32.97 10.00
CA ILE A 214 7.15 -32.38 9.82
C ILE A 214 8.05 -32.72 11.01
N ASP A 215 9.25 -33.25 10.72
CA ASP A 215 10.31 -33.39 11.72
C ASP A 215 10.83 -32.01 12.13
N LEU A 216 10.45 -31.57 13.34
CA LEU A 216 10.84 -30.28 13.90
C LEU A 216 12.37 -30.13 14.04
N SER A 217 13.10 -31.23 14.28
CA SER A 217 14.56 -31.17 14.36
C SER A 217 15.17 -30.81 13.01
N ARG A 218 14.58 -31.30 11.91
CA ARG A 218 15.01 -30.96 10.56
C ARG A 218 14.63 -29.52 10.21
N TRP A 219 13.41 -29.11 10.54
CA TRP A 219 12.97 -27.72 10.38
C TRP A 219 13.96 -26.74 11.05
N ASP A 220 14.33 -27.00 12.30
CA ASP A 220 15.28 -26.18 13.04
C ASP A 220 16.67 -26.14 12.37
N ARG A 221 17.19 -27.27 11.91
CA ARG A 221 18.47 -27.31 11.20
C ARG A 221 18.46 -26.46 9.92
N LEU A 222 17.37 -26.51 9.14
CA LEU A 222 17.26 -25.78 7.87
C LEU A 222 17.21 -24.25 8.08
N ARG A 223 16.48 -23.78 9.10
CA ARG A 223 16.37 -22.33 9.40
C ARG A 223 17.57 -21.76 10.15
N MET A 224 18.33 -22.56 10.90
CA MET A 224 19.44 -22.05 11.73
C MET A 224 20.78 -21.87 10.99
N SER A 225 20.99 -22.52 9.84
CA SER A 225 22.31 -22.60 9.19
C SER A 225 22.70 -21.33 8.43
N THR A 226 23.03 -20.21 9.08
CA THR A 226 23.46 -19.00 8.36
C THR A 226 24.99 -18.87 8.38
N ASN A 227 25.64 -19.15 7.26
CA ASN A 227 26.91 -18.50 6.97
C ASN A 227 26.90 -18.00 5.52
N LEU A 228 26.40 -16.79 5.32
CA LEU A 228 26.31 -16.13 4.01
C LEU A 228 27.69 -15.92 3.35
N ASP A 229 28.78 -16.02 4.13
CA ASP A 229 30.14 -15.92 3.61
C ASP A 229 30.55 -17.14 2.77
N ALA A 230 30.06 -18.33 3.10
CA ALA A 230 30.32 -19.54 2.31
C ALA A 230 29.65 -19.49 0.92
N ILE A 231 28.49 -18.83 0.83
CA ILE A 231 27.67 -18.69 -0.38
C ILE A 231 28.30 -17.74 -1.41
N SER A 232 28.82 -16.60 -0.96
CA SER A 232 29.42 -15.59 -1.84
C SER A 232 30.70 -16.09 -2.51
N PHE A 233 31.46 -16.97 -1.84
CA PHE A 233 32.72 -17.51 -2.34
C PHE A 233 32.54 -18.58 -3.42
N LYS A 234 31.46 -19.36 -3.36
CA LYS A 234 31.22 -20.47 -4.32
C LYS A 234 30.57 -20.04 -5.64
N THR A 235 29.81 -18.94 -5.64
CA THR A 235 28.93 -18.59 -6.76
C THR A 235 29.46 -17.48 -7.66
N GLY A 236 30.54 -16.79 -7.27
CA GLY A 236 31.02 -15.60 -7.96
C GLY A 236 30.06 -14.39 -7.89
N LEU A 237 28.93 -14.51 -7.17
CA LEU A 237 28.01 -13.42 -6.93
C LEU A 237 28.53 -12.54 -5.78
N ALA A 238 28.83 -11.28 -6.10
CA ALA A 238 29.18 -10.28 -5.10
C ALA A 238 27.89 -9.78 -4.42
N TYR A 239 27.54 -10.36 -3.26
CA TYR A 239 26.55 -9.76 -2.39
C TYR A 239 27.16 -8.50 -1.74
N VAL A 240 26.60 -7.34 -2.05
CA VAL A 240 27.05 -6.04 -1.54
C VAL A 240 26.05 -5.55 -0.51
N GLU A 241 26.50 -5.36 0.72
CA GLU A 241 25.71 -4.63 1.72
C GLU A 241 25.81 -3.13 1.43
N PRO A 242 24.72 -2.34 1.52
CA PRO A 242 24.73 -0.92 1.16
C PRO A 242 25.85 -0.16 1.84
N CYS A 243 26.90 0.19 1.08
CA CYS A 243 28.03 0.84 1.68
C CYS A 243 27.70 2.27 2.07
N GLY A 244 27.52 2.57 3.36
CA GLY A 244 27.51 3.93 3.86
C GLY A 244 28.77 4.64 3.35
N CYS A 245 28.56 5.73 2.62
CA CYS A 245 29.52 6.59 1.93
C CYS A 245 30.98 6.38 2.34
N GLY A 246 31.69 5.58 1.54
CA GLY A 246 33.14 5.45 1.54
C GLY A 246 33.58 5.15 0.10
N ASP A 247 34.33 6.07 -0.49
CA ASP A 247 35.16 5.94 -1.70
C ASP A 247 34.55 5.33 -2.96
N HIS A 248 33.28 5.63 -3.26
CA HIS A 248 32.91 5.69 -4.68
C HIS A 248 33.33 7.06 -5.22
N PRO A 249 34.06 7.14 -6.35
CA PRO A 249 34.23 8.41 -7.04
C PRO A 249 32.83 8.95 -7.25
N SER A 250 32.57 10.14 -6.68
CA SER A 250 31.25 10.79 -6.76
C SER A 250 30.73 10.55 -8.16
N ALA A 251 29.60 9.85 -8.29
CA ALA A 251 28.97 9.67 -9.59
C ALA A 251 28.91 11.08 -10.17
N LYS A 252 29.71 11.34 -11.22
CA LYS A 252 29.65 12.62 -11.92
C LYS A 252 28.20 12.72 -12.29
N SER A 253 27.48 13.61 -11.61
CA SER A 253 26.12 13.93 -11.97
C SER A 253 26.22 14.30 -13.44
N GLN A 254 25.77 13.40 -14.31
CA GLN A 254 25.29 13.83 -15.60
C GLN A 254 24.11 14.71 -15.23
N ARG A 255 24.40 16.01 -15.04
CA ARG A 255 23.41 17.05 -15.27
C ARG A 255 23.06 16.90 -16.73
N GLU A 256 22.16 15.98 -17.04
CA GLU A 256 21.14 16.34 -18.01
C GLU A 256 20.59 17.65 -17.47
N GLN A 257 20.88 18.74 -18.19
CA GLN A 257 20.27 20.02 -17.87
C GLN A 257 18.77 19.74 -17.77
N PRO A 258 18.14 20.00 -16.61
CA PRO A 258 16.69 19.97 -16.55
C PRO A 258 16.24 20.90 -17.67
N LYS A 259 15.54 20.36 -18.69
CA LYS A 259 14.84 21.20 -19.65
C LYS A 259 14.07 22.21 -18.83
N GLU A 260 14.38 23.49 -19.01
CA GLU A 260 13.95 24.62 -18.20
C GLU A 260 12.57 24.41 -17.57
N GLN A 261 12.54 23.86 -16.36
CA GLN A 261 11.42 24.11 -15.47
C GLN A 261 11.66 25.53 -14.98
N ARG A 262 10.80 26.45 -15.42
CA ARG A 262 10.76 27.80 -14.86
C ARG A 262 10.83 27.66 -13.35
N ARG A 263 11.89 28.20 -12.75
CA ARG A 263 11.89 28.50 -11.32
C ARG A 263 10.64 29.34 -11.09
N PRO A 264 9.76 28.98 -10.13
CA PRO A 264 8.69 29.88 -9.74
C PRO A 264 9.33 31.23 -9.46
N ASP A 265 8.76 32.31 -10.00
CA ASP A 265 9.21 33.65 -9.67
C ASP A 265 9.30 33.78 -8.14
N LYS A 266 10.13 34.70 -7.64
CA LYS A 266 10.25 34.98 -6.19
C LYS A 266 8.90 35.34 -5.53
N HIS A 267 7.84 35.47 -6.33
CA HIS A 267 6.44 35.43 -5.93
C HIS A 267 5.78 34.25 -6.67
N GLY A 268 5.90 33.03 -6.13
CA GLY A 268 5.21 31.87 -6.71
C GLY A 268 3.72 32.18 -6.84
N ASP A 269 3.12 31.92 -8.00
CA ASP A 269 1.68 32.14 -8.23
C ASP A 269 0.89 31.43 -7.13
N LYS A 270 0.39 32.20 -6.17
CA LYS A 270 -0.36 31.67 -5.04
C LYS A 270 -1.61 31.01 -5.59
N GLN A 271 -1.86 29.76 -5.22
CA GLN A 271 -3.07 29.08 -5.66
C GLN A 271 -4.32 29.82 -5.18
N THR A 272 -5.33 29.91 -6.04
CA THR A 272 -6.63 30.51 -5.71
C THR A 272 -7.21 29.84 -4.47
N LYS A 273 -7.60 30.66 -3.50
CA LYS A 273 -8.17 30.22 -2.22
C LYS A 273 -9.64 29.82 -2.30
N ILE A 274 -10.30 30.17 -3.39
CA ILE A 274 -11.64 29.75 -3.74
C ILE A 274 -11.54 28.79 -4.93
N LEU A 275 -12.15 27.61 -4.80
CA LEU A 275 -12.16 26.57 -5.83
C LEU A 275 -13.61 26.28 -6.23
N GLN A 276 -13.89 26.27 -7.53
CA GLN A 276 -15.23 26.00 -8.08
C GLN A 276 -15.16 24.88 -9.13
N GLY A 277 -16.26 24.15 -9.30
CA GLY A 277 -16.36 23.03 -10.21
C GLY A 277 -17.53 22.08 -9.89
N LYS A 278 -17.44 20.84 -10.35
CA LYS A 278 -18.50 19.82 -10.15
C LYS A 278 -18.01 18.60 -9.37
N ALA A 279 -18.90 18.06 -8.53
CA ALA A 279 -18.66 16.86 -7.75
C ALA A 279 -18.72 15.59 -8.60
N GLN A 280 -17.89 14.59 -8.25
CA GLN A 280 -17.99 13.23 -8.75
C GLN A 280 -17.89 12.25 -7.57
N ARG A 281 -18.81 11.30 -7.50
CA ARG A 281 -18.88 10.28 -6.45
C ARG A 281 -18.30 8.95 -6.93
N LEU A 282 -17.48 8.34 -6.08
CA LEU A 282 -16.84 7.04 -6.34
C LEU A 282 -17.37 5.90 -5.46
N GLY A 283 -18.00 6.21 -4.32
CA GLY A 283 -18.46 5.19 -3.37
C GLY A 283 -17.40 4.87 -2.31
N ASN A 284 -17.52 3.71 -1.64
CA ASN A 284 -16.65 3.33 -0.52
C ASN A 284 -15.46 2.46 -0.96
N PHE A 285 -14.47 2.34 -0.06
CA PHE A 285 -13.34 1.41 -0.20
C PHE A 285 -12.58 1.54 -1.53
N ILE A 286 -12.33 2.78 -1.95
CA ILE A 286 -11.50 3.08 -3.12
C ILE A 286 -10.03 2.95 -2.72
N ASP A 287 -9.44 1.80 -3.03
CA ASP A 287 -8.02 1.54 -2.84
C ASP A 287 -7.13 2.23 -3.91
N THR A 288 -5.82 2.20 -3.69
CA THR A 288 -4.87 2.83 -4.61
C THR A 288 -4.68 2.08 -5.93
N ASP A 289 -4.94 0.77 -5.97
CA ASP A 289 -4.94 -0.01 -7.21
C ASP A 289 -6.14 0.37 -8.09
N ALA A 290 -7.29 0.75 -7.49
CA ALA A 290 -8.41 1.33 -8.22
C ALA A 290 -8.05 2.70 -8.81
N LEU A 291 -7.35 3.56 -8.06
CA LEU A 291 -6.95 4.90 -8.52
C LEU A 291 -5.87 4.85 -9.61
N ALA A 292 -4.87 4.01 -9.44
CA ALA A 292 -3.71 3.87 -10.31
C ALA A 292 -3.42 2.39 -10.57
N PRO A 293 -4.10 1.77 -11.58
CA PRO A 293 -3.96 0.35 -11.83
C PRO A 293 -2.51 -0.04 -12.16
N ALA A 294 -2.05 -1.05 -11.44
CA ALA A 294 -0.69 -1.56 -11.45
C ALA A 294 -0.16 -1.86 -12.86
N GLU A 295 -0.97 -2.46 -13.73
CA GLU A 295 -0.61 -2.88 -15.09
C GLU A 295 -0.07 -1.73 -15.98
N PHE A 296 -0.45 -0.48 -15.70
CA PHE A 296 0.00 0.67 -16.48
C PHE A 296 1.25 1.34 -15.92
N LEU A 297 1.59 1.11 -14.64
CA LEU A 297 2.60 1.89 -13.92
C LEU A 297 4.00 1.79 -14.53
N ILE A 298 4.38 0.62 -15.06
CA ILE A 298 5.71 0.40 -15.66
C ILE A 298 5.90 1.20 -16.96
N GLY A 299 4.81 1.42 -17.70
CA GLY A 299 4.85 2.09 -19.00
C GLY A 299 4.70 3.60 -18.96
N MET A 300 4.34 4.18 -17.81
CA MET A 300 4.08 5.62 -17.68
C MET A 300 5.38 6.43 -17.77
N LYS A 301 5.43 7.38 -18.72
CA LYS A 301 6.60 8.26 -18.88
C LYS A 301 6.39 9.63 -18.24
N ASN A 302 5.14 10.01 -18.05
CA ASN A 302 4.75 11.31 -17.54
C ASN A 302 3.36 11.24 -16.90
N ASN A 303 2.92 12.36 -16.35
CA ASN A 303 1.67 12.45 -15.59
C ASN A 303 0.41 12.39 -16.48
N VAL A 304 0.53 12.73 -17.76
CA VAL A 304 -0.57 12.62 -18.72
C VAL A 304 -0.88 11.14 -18.95
N ASP A 305 0.15 10.30 -19.05
CA ASP A 305 -0.02 8.84 -19.16
C ASP A 305 -0.71 8.27 -17.91
N ALA A 306 -0.31 8.73 -16.72
CA ALA A 306 -0.96 8.38 -15.47
C ALA A 306 -2.43 8.81 -15.43
N GLY A 307 -2.74 10.04 -15.85
CA GLY A 307 -4.10 10.57 -15.92
C GLY A 307 -5.01 9.79 -16.88
N LYS A 308 -4.47 9.30 -18.02
CA LYS A 308 -5.20 8.45 -18.97
C LYS A 308 -5.59 7.10 -18.39
N CYS A 309 -4.83 6.59 -17.42
CA CYS A 309 -5.05 5.29 -16.80
C CYS A 309 -5.78 5.36 -15.45
N CYS A 310 -5.94 6.57 -14.90
CA CYS A 310 -6.58 6.77 -13.61
C CYS A 310 -8.03 6.27 -13.60
N LEU A 311 -8.35 5.44 -12.59
CA LEU A 311 -9.67 4.84 -12.37
C LEU A 311 -10.21 4.07 -13.58
N MET A 312 -9.34 3.61 -14.48
CA MET A 312 -9.76 3.04 -15.77
C MET A 312 -10.67 1.81 -15.61
N HIS A 313 -10.38 0.94 -14.65
CA HIS A 313 -11.14 -0.31 -14.47
C HIS A 313 -12.41 -0.14 -13.63
N THR A 314 -12.40 0.77 -12.65
CA THR A 314 -13.48 0.91 -11.68
C THR A 314 -14.45 2.02 -12.07
N HIS A 315 -13.98 3.09 -12.70
CA HIS A 315 -14.78 4.25 -13.10
C HIS A 315 -14.45 4.70 -14.53
N PRO A 316 -14.90 3.96 -15.56
CA PRO A 316 -14.55 4.23 -16.94
C PRO A 316 -14.99 5.63 -17.43
N LYS A 317 -16.03 6.24 -16.84
CA LYS A 317 -16.48 7.60 -17.18
C LYS A 317 -15.69 8.73 -16.50
N PHE A 318 -14.78 8.40 -15.57
CA PHE A 318 -14.07 9.41 -14.76
C PHE A 318 -13.31 10.42 -15.61
N ARG A 319 -12.56 9.97 -16.61
CA ARG A 319 -11.73 10.85 -17.45
C ARG A 319 -12.59 11.78 -18.31
N ASP A 320 -13.64 11.25 -18.92
CA ASP A 320 -14.58 12.05 -19.71
C ASP A 320 -15.24 13.13 -18.86
N ARG A 321 -15.64 12.79 -17.63
CA ARG A 321 -16.21 13.73 -16.66
C ARG A 321 -15.20 14.77 -16.20
N ALA A 322 -13.94 14.38 -15.96
CA ALA A 322 -12.88 15.33 -15.64
C ALA A 322 -12.70 16.36 -16.75
N HIS A 323 -12.74 15.94 -18.03
CA HIS A 323 -12.74 16.85 -19.19
C HIS A 323 -13.99 17.74 -19.27
N GLN A 324 -15.13 17.29 -18.73
CA GLN A 324 -16.37 18.08 -18.62
C GLN A 324 -16.42 19.01 -17.39
N GLY A 325 -15.32 19.15 -16.64
CA GLY A 325 -15.21 20.07 -15.51
C GLY A 325 -15.64 19.48 -14.16
N PHE A 326 -15.68 18.16 -14.01
CA PHE A 326 -15.85 17.49 -12.71
C PHE A 326 -14.54 17.57 -11.94
N ASN A 327 -14.22 18.77 -11.45
CA ASN A 327 -12.84 19.18 -11.23
C ASN A 327 -12.45 19.69 -9.81
N ILE A 328 -13.27 19.58 -8.77
CA ILE A 328 -12.85 20.09 -7.43
C ILE A 328 -12.16 19.01 -6.59
N VAL A 329 -12.19 19.06 -5.27
CA VAL A 329 -11.28 18.33 -4.38
C VAL A 329 -12.00 17.26 -3.57
N VAL A 330 -11.24 16.22 -3.19
CA VAL A 330 -11.68 15.00 -2.52
C VAL A 330 -12.29 15.28 -1.15
N GLY A 331 -13.59 15.07 -1.01
CA GLY A 331 -14.30 15.01 0.27
C GLY A 331 -14.56 13.56 0.63
N ALA A 332 -13.92 13.07 1.68
CA ALA A 332 -14.09 11.67 2.13
C ALA A 332 -14.37 11.63 3.63
N LYS A 333 -15.07 10.59 4.09
CA LYS A 333 -15.30 10.37 5.53
C LYS A 333 -14.00 10.12 6.28
N SER A 334 -13.08 9.41 5.63
CA SER A 334 -11.74 9.17 6.11
C SER A 334 -10.81 8.88 4.93
N PHE A 335 -9.51 8.94 5.20
CA PHE A 335 -8.46 8.61 4.25
C PHE A 335 -7.49 7.61 4.86
N ALA A 336 -6.90 6.76 4.02
CA ALA A 336 -5.71 6.02 4.41
C ALA A 336 -4.56 7.00 4.70
N PHE A 337 -3.81 6.74 5.77
CA PHE A 337 -2.79 7.64 6.32
C PHE A 337 -1.80 8.19 5.27
N ILE A 338 -1.22 7.30 4.46
CA ILE A 338 -0.21 7.69 3.44
C ILE A 338 -0.86 8.50 2.33
N PHE A 339 -2.04 8.08 1.86
CA PHE A 339 -2.75 8.78 0.78
C PHE A 339 -3.13 10.20 1.19
N GLN A 340 -3.60 10.40 2.43
CA GLN A 340 -3.92 11.72 2.96
C GLN A 340 -2.70 12.65 2.95
N ARG A 341 -1.52 12.15 3.31
CA ARG A 341 -0.27 12.93 3.32
C ARG A 341 0.27 13.23 1.92
N ASN A 342 0.01 12.36 0.94
CA ASN A 342 0.41 12.59 -0.43
C ASN A 342 -0.33 13.77 -1.07
N MET A 343 -1.57 14.04 -0.64
CA MET A 343 -2.37 15.14 -1.17
C MET A 343 -1.68 16.51 -1.04
N PRO A 344 -1.38 17.03 0.17
CA PRO A 344 -0.72 18.32 0.32
C PRO A 344 0.66 18.31 -0.33
N ASN A 345 1.41 17.20 -0.25
CA ASN A 345 2.72 17.08 -0.90
C ASN A 345 2.67 17.34 -2.42
N LEU A 346 1.56 16.96 -3.07
CA LEU A 346 1.30 17.15 -4.49
C LEU A 346 0.54 18.45 -4.81
N GLY A 347 0.38 19.35 -3.84
CA GLY A 347 -0.38 20.59 -4.02
C GLY A 347 -1.87 20.33 -4.20
N ARG A 348 -2.39 19.26 -3.58
CA ARG A 348 -3.80 18.85 -3.60
C ARG A 348 -4.37 18.90 -2.20
N LEU A 349 -5.69 18.95 -2.13
CA LEU A 349 -6.42 18.95 -0.88
C LEU A 349 -7.05 17.57 -0.68
N GLY A 350 -6.99 17.08 0.55
CA GLY A 350 -7.76 15.93 1.02
C GLY A 350 -8.62 16.40 2.18
N ILE A 351 -9.90 16.61 1.95
CA ILE A 351 -10.81 17.17 2.96
C ILE A 351 -11.56 16.03 3.64
N THR A 352 -11.33 15.87 4.93
CA THR A 352 -12.11 14.93 5.75
C THR A 352 -13.43 15.58 6.13
N MET A 353 -14.55 14.93 5.79
CA MET A 353 -15.90 15.39 6.08
C MET A 353 -16.59 14.43 7.06
N GLU A 354 -16.91 14.94 8.24
CA GLU A 354 -17.57 14.16 9.31
C GLU A 354 -19.11 14.21 9.17
N ASP A 355 -19.67 15.22 8.48
CA ASP A 355 -21.12 15.38 8.30
C ASP A 355 -21.66 14.43 7.23
N GLU A 356 -22.45 13.43 7.65
CA GLU A 356 -23.06 12.44 6.75
C GLU A 356 -24.00 13.05 5.69
N SER A 357 -24.63 14.18 6.01
CA SER A 357 -25.56 14.84 5.07
C SER A 357 -24.86 15.43 3.87
N PHE A 358 -23.55 15.71 3.97
CA PHE A 358 -22.71 16.08 2.82
C PHE A 358 -22.73 15.00 1.74
N PHE A 359 -22.52 13.73 2.12
CA PHE A 359 -22.44 12.62 1.16
C PHE A 359 -23.78 12.27 0.51
N GLN A 360 -24.90 12.67 1.12
CA GLN A 360 -26.23 12.53 0.54
C GLN A 360 -26.48 13.56 -0.57
N ILE A 361 -25.85 14.74 -0.48
CA ILE A 361 -26.09 15.88 -1.37
C ILE A 361 -25.03 15.96 -2.48
N ALA A 362 -23.78 15.61 -2.17
CA ALA A 362 -22.64 15.68 -3.08
C ALA A 362 -22.64 14.57 -4.14
N ASN A 363 -23.64 14.58 -5.02
CA ASN A 363 -23.79 13.65 -6.13
C ASN A 363 -23.05 14.13 -7.39
N ASP A 364 -22.92 13.23 -8.36
CA ASP A 364 -22.30 13.52 -9.66
C ASP A 364 -22.91 14.77 -10.32
N GLY A 365 -22.04 15.72 -10.68
CA GLY A 365 -22.40 16.92 -11.44
C GLY A 365 -22.83 18.11 -10.60
N MET A 366 -23.00 17.94 -9.28
CA MET A 366 -23.39 19.04 -8.40
C MET A 366 -22.32 20.13 -8.35
N SER A 367 -22.72 21.37 -8.63
CA SER A 367 -21.85 22.54 -8.45
C SER A 367 -21.38 22.60 -7.00
N THR A 368 -20.07 22.77 -6.85
CA THR A 368 -19.42 22.84 -5.54
C THR A 368 -18.50 24.07 -5.51
N CYS A 369 -18.39 24.70 -4.35
CA CYS A 369 -17.47 25.79 -4.08
C CYS A 369 -16.72 25.48 -2.78
N ILE A 370 -15.39 25.63 -2.77
CA ILE A 370 -14.57 25.44 -1.58
C ILE A 370 -13.86 26.75 -1.30
N ASN A 371 -14.05 27.29 -0.10
CA ASN A 371 -13.34 28.45 0.40
C ASN A 371 -12.36 28.00 1.48
N LEU A 372 -11.07 28.15 1.21
CA LEU A 372 -9.99 27.73 2.13
C LEU A 372 -9.80 28.69 3.31
N ASP A 373 -10.15 29.98 3.15
CA ASP A 373 -10.03 30.97 4.22
C ASP A 373 -11.12 30.77 5.27
N SER A 374 -12.38 30.63 4.84
CA SER A 374 -13.50 30.36 5.74
C SER A 374 -13.62 28.89 6.13
N ARG A 375 -12.90 27.99 5.44
CA ARG A 375 -12.95 26.53 5.59
C ARG A 375 -14.36 25.97 5.42
N ILE A 376 -15.04 26.45 4.38
CA ILE A 376 -16.40 26.07 4.03
C ILE A 376 -16.42 25.41 2.64
N ILE A 377 -17.19 24.33 2.52
CA ILE A 377 -17.61 23.74 1.26
C ILE A 377 -19.09 24.03 1.06
N GLU A 378 -19.44 24.58 -0.09
CA GLU A 378 -20.83 24.75 -0.52
C GLU A 378 -21.14 23.72 -1.61
N VAL A 379 -22.18 22.92 -1.43
CA VAL A 379 -22.63 21.94 -2.42
C VAL A 379 -24.15 21.80 -2.35
N GLY A 380 -24.82 21.84 -3.51
CA GLY A 380 -26.27 21.71 -3.59
C GLY A 380 -27.04 22.73 -2.73
N GLY A 381 -26.52 23.95 -2.60
CA GLY A 381 -27.12 25.02 -1.81
C GLY A 381 -26.98 24.88 -0.29
N LYS A 382 -26.21 23.89 0.19
CA LYS A 382 -25.85 23.74 1.61
C LYS A 382 -24.38 24.00 1.85
N THR A 383 -24.04 24.43 3.07
CA THR A 383 -22.69 24.77 3.51
C THR A 383 -22.20 23.80 4.57
N PHE A 384 -20.95 23.36 4.46
CA PHE A 384 -20.31 22.41 5.36
C PHE A 384 -18.94 22.93 5.80
N GLY A 385 -18.65 22.89 7.09
CA GLY A 385 -17.33 23.24 7.60
C GLY A 385 -16.35 22.08 7.46
N PHE A 386 -15.06 22.38 7.28
CA PHE A 386 -14.00 21.37 7.32
C PHE A 386 -12.77 21.84 8.09
N LYS A 387 -11.91 20.89 8.46
CA LYS A 387 -10.63 21.15 9.12
C LYS A 387 -9.51 21.05 8.08
N LEU A 388 -8.58 22.02 8.13
CA LEU A 388 -7.35 22.02 7.35
C LEU A 388 -6.27 22.60 8.24
N SER A 389 -5.16 21.89 8.42
CA SER A 389 -4.05 22.42 9.20
C SER A 389 -3.38 23.59 8.47
N GLN A 390 -2.72 24.46 9.22
CA GLN A 390 -2.01 25.58 8.61
C GLN A 390 -0.90 25.10 7.67
N MET A 391 -0.14 24.08 8.08
CA MET A 391 0.90 23.49 7.24
C MET A 391 0.33 22.98 5.91
N GLU A 392 -0.78 22.24 5.92
CA GLU A 392 -1.41 21.75 4.70
C GLU A 392 -1.89 22.89 3.80
N SER A 393 -2.48 23.93 4.40
CA SER A 393 -2.91 25.13 3.67
C SER A 393 -1.74 25.86 3.01
N GLU A 394 -0.64 26.08 3.74
CA GLU A 394 0.55 26.76 3.20
C GLU A 394 1.23 25.93 2.11
N ILE A 395 1.44 24.63 2.34
CA ILE A 395 2.02 23.73 1.32
C ILE A 395 1.16 23.73 0.05
N TYR A 396 -0.17 23.71 0.19
CA TYR A 396 -1.09 23.81 -0.94
C TYR A 396 -0.95 25.15 -1.68
N GLN A 397 -0.85 26.27 -0.96
CA GLN A 397 -0.67 27.61 -1.56
C GLN A 397 0.59 27.71 -2.42
N PHE A 398 1.67 27.01 -2.04
CA PHE A 398 2.91 26.93 -2.81
C PHE A 398 2.90 25.83 -3.88
N GLY A 399 1.78 25.14 -4.10
CA GLY A 399 1.65 24.10 -5.12
C GLY A 399 2.35 22.79 -4.78
N GLY A 400 2.51 22.49 -3.49
CA GLY A 400 3.07 21.23 -3.00
C GLY A 400 4.47 21.36 -2.40
N ILE A 401 4.93 20.26 -1.81
CA ILE A 401 6.14 20.26 -0.97
C ILE A 401 7.42 20.48 -1.79
N ALA A 402 7.48 19.96 -3.02
CA ALA A 402 8.64 20.13 -3.89
C ALA A 402 8.81 21.59 -4.33
N SER A 403 7.70 22.24 -4.73
CA SER A 403 7.65 23.65 -5.09
C SER A 403 8.01 24.54 -3.90
N ALA A 404 7.43 24.26 -2.73
CA ALA A 404 7.75 24.98 -1.50
C ALA A 404 9.22 24.79 -1.09
N PHE A 405 9.77 23.57 -1.19
CA PHE A 405 11.18 23.31 -0.92
C PHE A 405 12.10 24.04 -1.91
N GLY A 406 11.69 24.21 -3.17
CA GLY A 406 12.42 25.03 -4.14
C GLY A 406 12.56 26.50 -3.72
N LEU A 407 11.60 27.03 -2.94
CA LEU A 407 11.58 28.40 -2.43
C LEU A 407 12.28 28.55 -1.08
N PHE A 408 12.00 27.65 -0.14
CA PHE A 408 12.42 27.76 1.26
C PHE A 408 13.61 26.85 1.61
N GLY A 409 13.95 25.88 0.77
CA GLY A 409 15.04 24.93 1.03
C GLY A 409 14.88 24.23 2.38
N LYS A 410 15.97 24.19 3.15
CA LYS A 410 16.00 23.52 4.46
C LYS A 410 15.11 24.19 5.51
N SER A 411 14.75 25.47 5.33
CA SER A 411 13.88 26.20 6.27
C SER A 411 12.39 26.05 5.93
N LEU A 412 12.03 25.02 5.16
CA LEU A 412 10.65 24.78 4.71
C LEU A 412 9.70 24.64 5.90
N LEU A 413 10.03 23.80 6.88
CA LEU A 413 9.11 23.52 7.98
C LEU A 413 8.91 24.75 8.86
N GLU A 414 9.97 25.53 9.09
CA GLU A 414 9.90 26.81 9.80
C GLU A 414 9.06 27.85 9.03
N ALA A 415 9.11 27.83 7.69
CA ALA A 415 8.31 28.74 6.88
C ALA A 415 6.82 28.37 6.84
N MET A 416 6.47 27.08 6.99
CA MET A 416 5.08 26.59 6.91
C MET A 416 4.35 26.60 8.28
N ILE A 417 5.06 26.80 9.38
CA ILE A 417 4.50 26.83 10.74
C ILE A 417 4.74 28.22 11.34
N PRO A 418 3.72 28.93 11.83
CA PRO A 418 3.93 30.23 12.46
C PRO A 418 4.77 30.08 13.74
N ALA A 419 5.54 31.12 14.06
CA ALA A 419 6.46 31.20 15.20
C ALA A 419 5.84 30.98 16.61
N LYS A 420 4.54 30.68 16.72
CA LYS A 420 3.81 30.51 17.98
C LYS A 420 4.06 29.19 18.73
N TYR A 421 4.94 28.31 18.23
CA TYR A 421 5.49 27.19 18.99
C TYR A 421 6.89 27.47 19.57
N SER A 422 7.30 28.75 19.58
CA SER A 422 8.29 29.23 20.55
C SER A 422 7.59 29.27 21.91
N LEU A 423 8.09 28.52 22.89
CA LEU A 423 7.53 28.41 24.24
C LEU A 423 7.05 29.76 24.82
N GLY A 424 5.76 29.85 25.12
CA GLY A 424 5.20 30.79 26.11
C GLY A 424 4.46 32.03 25.56
N ALA A 425 3.33 32.32 26.22
CA ALA A 425 2.56 33.58 26.26
C ALA A 425 1.37 33.79 25.29
N GLU A 426 0.19 33.47 25.86
CA GLU A 426 -1.04 34.26 25.96
C GLU A 426 -2.12 34.33 24.84
N LYS A 427 -3.30 33.87 25.30
CA LYS A 427 -4.68 34.42 25.24
C LYS A 427 -5.38 34.55 23.89
N GLU A 428 -6.34 33.65 23.69
CA GLU A 428 -7.43 33.73 22.70
C GLU A 428 -8.43 34.85 23.07
N GLN A 429 -8.71 35.73 22.11
CA GLN A 429 -9.98 36.45 22.04
C GLN A 429 -10.81 35.84 20.91
N VAL A 430 -12.00 35.36 21.28
CA VAL A 430 -13.00 34.79 20.38
C VAL A 430 -13.77 35.94 19.72
N GLY A 431 -13.66 36.06 18.39
CA GLY A 431 -14.48 36.94 17.57
C GLY A 431 -15.65 36.17 16.93
N GLN A 432 -16.87 36.67 17.13
CA GLN A 432 -18.13 36.18 16.56
C GLN A 432 -18.14 36.15 15.01
N PRO A 433 -18.85 35.20 14.37
CA PRO A 433 -19.05 35.22 12.93
C PRO A 433 -20.32 36.00 12.58
N ASP A 434 -20.21 37.04 11.75
CA ASP A 434 -21.32 37.47 10.91
C ASP A 434 -20.81 38.10 9.61
N LYS A 435 -21.15 37.44 8.49
CA LYS A 435 -21.85 38.04 7.33
C LYS A 435 -21.93 37.03 6.20
N ARG A 436 -23.18 36.79 5.74
CA ARG A 436 -23.51 36.15 4.46
C ARG A 436 -22.77 36.86 3.33
N LEU A 437 -22.12 36.10 2.45
CA LEU A 437 -21.59 36.58 1.19
C LEU A 437 -22.43 35.97 0.07
N GLU A 438 -23.07 36.84 -0.71
CA GLU A 438 -23.77 36.49 -1.92
C GLU A 438 -22.76 36.09 -3.01
N CYS A 439 -22.95 34.91 -3.61
CA CYS A 439 -22.22 34.52 -4.80
C CYS A 439 -22.73 35.35 -5.98
N ALA A 440 -21.94 36.31 -6.44
CA ALA A 440 -22.19 37.00 -7.70
C ALA A 440 -21.77 36.10 -8.88
N ASP A 441 -22.71 35.82 -9.77
CA ASP A 441 -22.44 35.31 -11.11
C ASP A 441 -21.65 36.37 -11.88
N ASN A 442 -20.34 36.15 -12.08
CA ASN A 442 -19.60 36.53 -13.28
C ASN A 442 -18.09 36.27 -13.12
N ALA A 443 -17.62 35.21 -13.74
CA ALA A 443 -16.31 35.18 -14.39
C ALA A 443 -16.29 34.06 -15.44
N ARG A 444 -16.59 34.41 -16.69
CA ARG A 444 -16.10 33.63 -17.83
C ARG A 444 -14.59 33.74 -17.81
N THR A 445 -13.89 32.65 -17.49
CA THR A 445 -12.47 32.54 -17.81
C THR A 445 -12.36 32.12 -19.26
N ASP A 446 -11.96 33.07 -20.10
CA ASP A 446 -11.61 32.84 -21.49
C ASP A 446 -10.57 31.72 -21.60
N GLY A 447 -10.82 30.82 -22.54
CA GLY A 447 -9.90 29.75 -22.89
C GLY A 447 -8.59 30.33 -23.44
N ARG A 448 -7.54 30.33 -22.62
CA ARG A 448 -6.16 30.31 -23.10
C ARG A 448 -5.38 29.19 -22.42
N TRP A 449 -4.86 28.34 -23.28
CA TRP A 449 -3.99 27.21 -22.98
C TRP A 449 -2.58 27.71 -22.69
N GLU A 450 -1.99 27.26 -21.57
CA GLU A 450 -0.54 27.26 -21.40
C GLU A 450 -0.09 25.92 -20.82
N VAL A 451 0.87 25.31 -21.52
CA VAL A 451 1.50 24.02 -21.21
C VAL A 451 2.75 24.30 -20.39
N ILE A 452 2.80 23.87 -19.12
CA ILE A 452 4.01 23.95 -18.31
C ILE A 452 4.18 22.65 -17.50
N ALA A 453 5.36 22.04 -17.63
CA ALA A 453 5.66 20.65 -17.28
C ALA A 453 6.20 20.46 -15.85
N GLY A 454 5.68 19.45 -15.15
CA GLY A 454 6.29 18.89 -13.93
C GLY A 454 5.27 18.40 -12.92
N SER A 455 5.48 17.21 -12.35
CA SER A 455 4.73 16.61 -11.22
C SER A 455 3.26 16.19 -11.46
N LEU A 456 2.87 15.07 -10.84
CA LEU A 456 1.61 14.33 -11.04
C LEU A 456 0.36 15.22 -11.10
N TYR A 457 -0.03 15.61 -12.31
CA TYR A 457 -1.35 16.16 -12.59
C TYR A 457 -2.34 15.00 -12.71
N MET A 458 -2.79 14.46 -11.58
CA MET A 458 -4.19 14.02 -11.56
C MET A 458 -5.03 15.29 -11.70
N PHE A 459 -6.09 15.20 -12.50
CA PHE A 459 -7.06 16.26 -12.68
C PHE A 459 -7.41 16.89 -11.32
N ARG A 460 -7.50 18.22 -11.28
CA ARG A 460 -8.44 18.90 -10.38
C ARG A 460 -9.74 18.10 -10.59
N ALA A 461 -10.18 17.22 -9.68
CA ALA A 461 -11.32 16.29 -9.82
C ALA A 461 -11.82 15.83 -8.46
N ILE A 462 -13.10 16.08 -8.16
CA ILE A 462 -13.67 15.69 -6.87
C ILE A 462 -13.68 14.17 -6.87
N LEU A 463 -13.18 13.62 -5.79
CA LEU A 463 -13.39 12.24 -5.41
C LEU A 463 -14.33 12.29 -4.18
N VAL A 464 -15.63 12.08 -4.35
CA VAL A 464 -16.52 11.88 -3.20
C VAL A 464 -16.53 10.40 -2.88
N ILE A 465 -15.80 9.99 -1.85
CA ILE A 465 -15.87 8.63 -1.31
C ILE A 465 -17.01 8.64 -0.28
N GLY A 466 -18.16 8.11 -0.64
CA GLY A 466 -19.38 8.25 0.16
C GLY A 466 -19.79 6.98 0.89
N GLY A 467 -20.02 7.08 2.21
CA GLY A 467 -20.85 6.15 2.99
C GLY A 467 -22.26 6.05 2.37
N ASN A 468 -22.94 4.90 2.36
CA ASN A 468 -23.33 4.09 3.51
C ASN A 468 -23.63 2.65 3.03
N ASP A 469 -23.43 1.64 3.88
CA ASP A 469 -24.32 0.47 3.88
C ASP A 469 -24.56 0.01 5.32
N HIS A 470 -25.79 0.20 5.79
CA HIS A 470 -26.28 -0.39 7.03
C HIS A 470 -26.65 -1.85 6.77
N GLY A 471 -25.65 -2.72 6.78
CA GLY A 471 -25.84 -4.17 6.92
C GLY A 471 -25.70 -4.58 8.38
N LYS A 472 -26.82 -4.67 9.11
CA LYS A 472 -26.86 -5.34 10.42
C LYS A 472 -26.38 -6.78 10.26
N ASN A 473 -25.19 -7.12 10.74
CA ASN A 473 -24.86 -8.49 11.18
C ASN A 473 -24.39 -8.43 12.63
N GLY A 474 -25.36 -8.13 13.48
CA GLY A 474 -25.28 -8.26 14.92
C GLY A 474 -26.61 -8.76 15.41
N GLU A 475 -26.91 -10.04 15.20
CA GLU A 475 -27.95 -10.73 15.95
C GLU A 475 -27.55 -12.18 16.24
N ARG A 476 -27.32 -12.42 17.53
CA ARG A 476 -27.22 -13.72 18.19
C ARG A 476 -28.38 -14.63 17.76
N ARG A 477 -28.08 -15.84 17.31
CA ARG A 477 -28.90 -17.04 17.59
C ARG A 477 -27.97 -18.05 18.25
N ARG A 478 -27.89 -18.03 19.58
CA ARG A 478 -28.56 -18.97 20.50
C ARG A 478 -28.36 -20.43 20.09
N ALA A 479 -27.55 -21.12 20.88
CA ALA A 479 -27.65 -22.55 21.12
C ALA A 479 -29.10 -22.96 21.41
N VAL A 480 -29.55 -24.02 20.73
CA VAL A 480 -30.49 -25.01 21.26
C VAL A 480 -30.15 -26.35 20.59
N ASN A 481 -29.72 -27.30 21.42
CA ASN A 481 -29.51 -28.74 21.25
C ASN A 481 -28.43 -29.23 20.29
#